data_AF-A0A101RMS8-F1
#
_entry.id   AF-A0A101RMS8-F1
#
_cell.length_a   1.000
_cell.length_b   1.000
_cell.length_c   1.000
_cell.angle_alpha   90.00
_cell.angle_beta   90.00
_cell.angle_gamma   90.00
#
_symmetry.space_group_name_H-M   'P 1'
#
loop_
_entity.id
_entity.type
_entity.pdbx_description
1 polymer ?
#
loop_
_entity_poly.entity_id
_entity_poly.type
_entity_poly.pdbx_seq_one_letter_code
_entity_poly.pdbx_strand_id
1 'polypeptide(L)'
;MFAGKKPIRLPGDPSRIERYGAFNRGEATFHTRGGDLPLAVALARQLKADAENGRTAYANTVYLATISKGTVTKIKPVADIDENPVLQASFAGRALEGTIGVRTRQGDYASRATLPVRIELVKSAVRGELTGQITNATRAVRSANGSCFAPLDRTRANPLVGGFTAKIAVERASSMHVPFEDELVLKWSSNVSNMGQAYYPSIATLLGADPLGRTWEAPIHGTPSAGPHLSLRLVSGGGGTC
;
A
#
# COMPACT_ATOMS: atom_id res chain seq x y z
N MET A 1 0.19 11.56 20.25
CA MET A 1 0.58 10.18 19.90
C MET A 1 -0.68 9.32 19.81
N PHE A 2 -0.93 8.70 18.67
CA PHE A 2 -2.02 7.73 18.51
C PHE A 2 -1.48 6.34 18.84
N ALA A 3 -1.80 5.84 20.03
CA ALA A 3 -1.32 4.53 20.48
C ALA A 3 -2.02 3.40 19.69
N GLY A 4 -1.20 2.53 19.10
CA GLY A 4 -1.63 1.35 18.36
C GLY A 4 -2.58 0.47 19.17
N LYS A 5 -3.72 0.15 18.54
CA LYS A 5 -4.76 -0.87 18.84
C LYS A 5 -6.16 -0.38 18.46
N LYS A 6 -6.35 0.93 18.26
CA LYS A 6 -7.60 1.51 17.74
C LYS A 6 -7.37 2.04 16.31
N PRO A 7 -8.37 1.97 15.40
CA PRO A 7 -8.27 2.63 14.10
C PRO A 7 -7.89 4.09 14.28
N ILE A 8 -7.09 4.64 13.36
CA ILE A 8 -6.69 6.05 13.39
C ILE A 8 -7.98 6.88 13.30
N ARG A 9 -8.27 7.66 14.34
CA ARG A 9 -9.46 8.52 14.40
C ARG A 9 -9.03 9.96 14.27
N LEU A 10 -9.66 10.68 13.34
CA LEU A 10 -9.51 12.12 13.26
C LEU A 10 -10.03 12.80 14.53
N PRO A 11 -9.48 13.97 14.91
CA PRO A 11 -10.05 14.79 15.95
C PRO A 11 -11.46 15.27 15.57
N GLY A 12 -12.20 15.80 16.55
CA GLY A 12 -13.43 16.54 16.27
C GLY A 12 -13.15 17.79 15.44
N ASP A 13 -14.14 18.22 14.66
CA ASP A 13 -14.04 19.40 13.81
C ASP A 13 -13.82 20.67 14.67
N PRO A 14 -12.79 21.50 14.38
CA PRO A 14 -12.51 22.70 15.17
C PRO A 14 -13.64 23.74 15.11
N SER A 15 -14.35 23.80 13.99
CA SER A 15 -15.46 24.73 13.78
C SER A 15 -16.42 24.21 12.71
N ARG A 16 -17.50 24.95 12.43
CA ARG A 16 -18.45 24.58 11.36
C ARG A 16 -17.85 24.68 9.95
N ILE A 17 -16.79 25.47 9.79
CA ILE A 17 -16.14 25.75 8.51
C ILE A 17 -14.75 25.13 8.41
N GLU A 18 -14.32 24.36 9.42
CA GLU A 18 -13.01 23.72 9.41
C GLU A 18 -13.13 22.26 9.80
N ARG A 19 -12.47 21.38 9.05
CA ARG A 19 -12.49 19.94 9.31
C ARG A 19 -11.12 19.34 9.13
N TYR A 20 -10.81 18.36 9.97
CA TYR A 20 -9.65 17.51 9.73
C TYR A 20 -9.97 16.46 8.66
N GLY A 21 -8.95 16.10 7.88
CA GLY A 21 -9.11 15.09 6.84
C GLY A 21 -7.83 14.81 6.07
N ALA A 22 -7.98 14.05 5.00
CA ALA A 22 -6.90 13.69 4.08
C ALA A 22 -7.42 13.58 2.65
N PHE A 23 -6.51 13.60 1.67
CA PHE A 23 -6.88 13.47 0.27
C PHE A 23 -7.26 12.04 -0.09
N ASN A 24 -8.34 11.90 -0.86
CA ASN A 24 -8.64 10.65 -1.54
C ASN A 24 -7.73 10.48 -2.75
N ARG A 25 -7.49 9.22 -3.12
CA ARG A 25 -6.80 8.82 -4.35
C ARG A 25 -7.41 9.53 -5.57
N GLY A 26 -6.56 9.99 -6.50
CA GLY A 26 -7.01 10.65 -7.74
C GLY A 26 -7.59 12.07 -7.57
N GLU A 27 -7.35 12.70 -6.41
CA GLU A 27 -7.48 14.15 -6.13
C GLU A 27 -8.85 14.83 -6.29
N ALA A 28 -9.94 14.13 -6.57
CA ALA A 28 -11.23 14.80 -6.74
C ALA A 28 -11.87 15.27 -5.41
N THR A 29 -11.47 14.68 -4.28
CA THR A 29 -12.16 14.87 -2.99
C THR A 29 -11.23 14.81 -1.78
N PHE A 30 -11.67 15.45 -0.71
CA PHE A 30 -11.05 15.47 0.61
C PHE A 30 -11.94 14.71 1.60
N HIS A 31 -11.41 13.63 2.16
CA HIS A 31 -12.14 12.80 3.10
C HIS A 31 -12.08 13.37 4.52
N THR A 32 -13.25 13.55 5.13
CA THR A 32 -13.41 14.00 6.52
C THR A 32 -14.24 12.99 7.32
N ARG A 33 -14.30 13.14 8.65
CA ARG A 33 -15.24 12.38 9.49
C ARG A 33 -16.70 12.51 9.03
N GLY A 34 -17.06 13.65 8.44
CA GLY A 34 -18.40 13.92 7.92
C GLY A 34 -18.64 13.44 6.47
N GLY A 35 -17.71 12.68 5.90
CA GLY A 35 -17.74 12.24 4.50
C GLY A 35 -16.82 13.07 3.60
N ASP A 36 -16.89 12.77 2.31
CA ASP A 36 -16.06 13.39 1.27
C ASP A 36 -16.57 14.78 0.89
N LEU A 37 -15.63 15.70 0.68
CA LEU A 37 -15.91 17.05 0.22
C LEU A 37 -15.14 17.33 -1.08
N PRO A 38 -15.76 17.97 -2.08
CA PRO A 38 -15.06 18.38 -3.29
C PRO A 38 -14.06 19.50 -3.01
N LEU A 39 -12.99 19.53 -3.80
CA LEU A 39 -12.01 20.63 -3.79
C LEU A 39 -12.49 21.79 -4.66
N ALA A 40 -12.25 23.03 -4.22
CA ALA A 40 -12.41 24.19 -5.08
C ALA A 40 -11.38 24.14 -6.23
N VAL A 41 -11.78 24.57 -7.43
CA VAL A 41 -10.94 24.52 -8.64
C VAL A 41 -9.58 25.20 -8.45
N ALA A 42 -9.56 26.34 -7.75
CA ALA A 42 -8.32 27.06 -7.48
C ALA A 42 -7.36 26.26 -6.58
N LEU A 43 -7.90 25.58 -5.56
CA LEU A 43 -7.11 24.73 -4.69
C LEU A 43 -6.58 23.52 -5.46
N ALA A 44 -7.43 22.81 -6.21
CA ALA A 44 -6.99 21.66 -7.01
C ALA A 44 -5.85 22.02 -7.99
N ARG A 45 -5.94 23.19 -8.65
CA ARG A 45 -4.86 23.69 -9.52
C ARG A 45 -3.57 24.00 -8.76
N GLN A 46 -3.68 24.61 -7.58
CA GLN A 46 -2.53 24.91 -6.74
C GLN A 46 -1.83 23.62 -6.31
N LEU A 47 -2.58 22.63 -5.84
CA LEU A 47 -2.04 21.36 -5.36
C LEU A 47 -1.31 20.60 -6.47
N LYS A 48 -1.87 20.58 -7.68
CA LYS A 48 -1.20 20.02 -8.86
C LYS A 48 0.13 20.73 -9.15
N ALA A 49 0.14 22.06 -9.11
CA ALA A 49 1.36 22.84 -9.36
C ALA A 49 2.42 22.64 -8.26
N ASP A 50 2.03 22.49 -6.99
CA ASP A 50 2.97 22.20 -5.91
C ASP A 50 3.66 20.84 -6.12
N ALA A 51 2.93 19.84 -6.59
CA ALA A 51 3.45 18.52 -6.91
C ALA A 51 4.46 18.53 -8.05
N GLU A 52 4.16 19.26 -9.13
CA GLU A 52 5.05 19.43 -10.29
C GLU A 52 6.37 20.11 -9.89
N ASN A 53 6.37 20.87 -8.78
CA ASN A 53 7.55 21.51 -8.21
C ASN A 53 8.24 20.68 -7.11
N GLY A 54 7.89 19.41 -6.95
CA GLY A 54 8.48 18.51 -5.95
C GLY A 54 8.04 18.78 -4.52
N ARG A 55 7.05 19.65 -4.31
CA ARG A 55 6.41 19.85 -3.00
C ARG A 55 5.24 18.89 -2.89
N THR A 56 5.55 17.62 -2.67
CA THR A 56 4.51 16.61 -2.46
C THR A 56 4.08 16.64 -1.00
N ALA A 57 2.77 16.67 -0.80
CA ALA A 57 2.19 16.43 0.50
C ALA A 57 1.82 14.93 0.55
N TYR A 58 2.02 14.29 1.69
CA TYR A 58 2.15 12.84 1.75
C TYR A 58 0.85 12.15 2.16
N ALA A 59 0.67 10.89 1.76
CA ALA A 59 -0.50 10.08 2.07
C ALA A 59 -0.66 9.81 3.58
N ASN A 60 0.40 10.00 4.37
CA ASN A 60 0.41 9.88 5.82
C ASN A 60 0.12 11.21 6.57
N THR A 61 -0.16 12.31 5.86
CA THR A 61 -0.41 13.62 6.48
C THR A 61 -1.90 13.85 6.74
N VAL A 62 -2.22 14.40 7.91
CA VAL A 62 -3.53 14.97 8.25
C VAL A 62 -3.51 16.47 7.94
N TYR A 63 -4.56 16.94 7.27
CA TYR A 63 -4.76 18.36 6.96
C TYR A 63 -5.95 18.92 7.71
N LEU A 64 -5.86 20.21 8.04
CA LEU A 64 -7.00 21.05 8.38
C LEU A 64 -7.50 21.74 7.11
N ALA A 65 -8.73 21.44 6.72
CA ALA A 65 -9.40 22.03 5.57
C ALA A 65 -10.31 23.19 5.99
N THR A 66 -10.26 24.30 5.26
CA THR A 66 -11.26 25.38 5.35
C THR A 66 -12.35 25.16 4.30
N ILE A 67 -13.60 25.16 4.72
CA ILE A 67 -14.78 24.84 3.92
C ILE A 67 -15.61 26.09 3.70
N SER A 68 -15.94 26.35 2.43
CA SER A 68 -16.88 27.39 2.04
C SER A 68 -17.90 26.79 1.07
N LYS A 69 -19.19 26.99 1.38
CA LYS A 69 -20.32 26.51 0.56
C LYS A 69 -20.20 25.02 0.17
N GLY A 70 -19.75 24.18 1.10
CA GLY A 70 -19.59 22.73 0.88
C GLY A 70 -18.35 22.30 0.09
N THR A 71 -17.43 23.22 -0.20
CA THR A 71 -16.18 22.93 -0.93
C THR A 71 -14.96 23.25 -0.07
N VAL A 72 -13.89 22.47 -0.22
CA VAL A 72 -12.60 22.76 0.42
C VAL A 72 -11.86 23.82 -0.37
N THR A 73 -11.59 24.95 0.29
CA THR A 73 -10.96 26.13 -0.35
C THR A 73 -9.52 26.35 0.06
N LYS A 74 -9.14 25.84 1.23
CA LYS A 74 -7.76 25.88 1.75
C LYS A 74 -7.47 24.62 2.54
N ILE A 75 -6.20 24.24 2.58
CA ILE A 75 -5.69 23.19 3.44
C ILE A 75 -4.47 23.70 4.20
N LYS A 76 -4.21 23.09 5.35
CA LYS A 76 -2.98 23.27 6.12
C LYS A 76 -2.55 21.91 6.68
N PRO A 77 -1.31 21.44 6.44
CA PRO A 77 -0.81 20.25 7.12
C PRO A 77 -0.76 20.50 8.63
N VAL A 78 -1.26 19.56 9.43
CA VAL A 78 -1.31 19.70 10.89
C VAL A 78 -0.58 18.59 11.64
N ALA A 79 -0.47 17.41 11.05
CA ALA A 79 0.26 16.30 11.64
C ALA A 79 0.65 15.29 10.57
N ASP A 80 1.89 14.83 10.61
CA ASP A 80 2.30 13.62 9.91
C ASP A 80 2.12 12.43 10.85
N ILE A 81 1.57 11.35 10.32
CA ILE A 81 1.42 10.10 11.05
C ILE A 81 2.62 9.20 10.74
N ASP A 82 3.22 8.66 11.79
CA ASP A 82 4.30 7.68 11.66
C ASP A 82 3.87 6.52 10.73
N GLU A 83 4.78 6.08 9.87
CA GLU A 83 4.52 5.04 8.87
C GLU A 83 4.14 3.69 9.52
N ASN A 84 4.72 3.40 10.70
CA ASN A 84 4.45 2.17 11.43
C ASN A 84 2.94 2.00 11.75
N PRO A 85 2.26 2.94 12.42
CA PRO A 85 0.81 2.91 12.62
C PRO A 85 -0.02 2.69 11.35
N VAL A 86 0.35 3.33 10.23
CA VAL A 86 -0.39 3.24 8.96
C VAL A 86 -0.27 1.83 8.35
N LEU A 87 0.96 1.32 8.28
CA LEU A 87 1.23 -0.06 7.85
C LEU A 87 0.59 -1.08 8.79
N GLN A 88 0.67 -0.86 10.10
CA GLN A 88 0.09 -1.76 11.09
C GLN A 88 -1.43 -1.86 10.97
N ALA A 89 -2.12 -0.73 10.84
CA ALA A 89 -3.58 -0.73 10.72
C ALA A 89 -4.07 -1.46 9.45
N SER A 90 -3.34 -1.28 8.35
CA SER A 90 -3.73 -1.79 7.03
C SER A 90 -3.37 -3.27 6.84
N PHE A 91 -2.17 -3.67 7.26
CA PHE A 91 -1.53 -4.89 6.79
C PHE A 91 -1.07 -5.84 7.90
N ALA A 92 -0.77 -5.35 9.11
CA ALA A 92 -0.13 -6.18 10.11
C ALA A 92 -0.95 -7.41 10.53
N GLY A 93 -0.28 -8.56 10.58
CA GLY A 93 -0.87 -9.85 10.93
C GLY A 93 -1.85 -10.40 9.90
N ARG A 94 -1.98 -9.76 8.73
CA ARG A 94 -2.86 -10.21 7.65
C ARG A 94 -2.09 -11.02 6.62
N ALA A 95 -2.84 -11.75 5.79
CA ALA A 95 -2.31 -12.45 4.65
C ALA A 95 -2.66 -11.72 3.35
N LEU A 96 -1.77 -11.88 2.37
CA LEU A 96 -1.93 -11.46 0.99
C LEU A 96 -1.94 -12.70 0.10
N GLU A 97 -2.85 -12.77 -0.86
CA GLU A 97 -2.90 -13.85 -1.85
C GLU A 97 -3.02 -13.28 -3.26
N GLY A 98 -2.51 -14.03 -4.24
CA GLY A 98 -2.70 -13.72 -5.64
C GLY A 98 -1.69 -14.46 -6.49
N THR A 99 -0.96 -13.75 -7.33
CA THR A 99 -0.06 -14.36 -8.31
C THR A 99 1.34 -13.76 -8.29
N ILE A 100 2.35 -14.60 -8.51
CA ILE A 100 3.76 -14.25 -8.64
C ILE A 100 4.28 -14.61 -10.04
N GLY A 101 5.03 -13.70 -10.66
CA GLY A 101 5.63 -13.94 -11.97
C GLY A 101 6.65 -15.06 -11.97
N VAL A 102 6.58 -15.93 -12.98
CA VAL A 102 7.52 -17.06 -13.09
C VAL A 102 8.83 -16.64 -13.71
N ARG A 103 9.90 -17.35 -13.34
CA ARG A 103 11.21 -17.15 -13.96
C ARG A 103 11.29 -17.81 -15.33
N THR A 104 11.80 -17.05 -16.30
CA THR A 104 12.04 -17.49 -17.67
C THR A 104 13.37 -18.23 -17.78
N ARG A 105 13.62 -18.89 -18.93
CA ARG A 105 14.90 -19.58 -19.19
C ARG A 105 16.09 -18.61 -19.28
N GLN A 106 15.81 -17.38 -19.68
CA GLN A 106 16.76 -16.27 -19.82
C GLN A 106 17.15 -15.67 -18.47
N GLY A 107 16.39 -15.98 -17.42
CA GLY A 107 16.66 -15.57 -16.05
C GLY A 107 15.83 -14.39 -15.57
N ASP A 108 15.10 -13.73 -16.47
CA ASP A 108 14.13 -12.68 -16.18
C ASP A 108 12.79 -13.26 -15.69
N TYR A 109 11.85 -12.40 -15.30
CA TYR A 109 10.50 -12.79 -14.88
C TYR A 109 9.46 -12.48 -15.96
N ALA A 110 8.63 -13.46 -16.29
CA ALA A 110 7.50 -13.26 -17.21
C ALA A 110 6.41 -12.44 -16.51
N SER A 111 5.78 -11.49 -17.22
CA SER A 111 4.68 -10.66 -16.70
C SER A 111 3.29 -11.33 -16.78
N ARG A 112 3.12 -12.34 -17.64
CA ARG A 112 1.82 -13.00 -17.88
C ARG A 112 1.73 -14.43 -17.36
N ALA A 113 2.86 -15.12 -17.30
CA ALA A 113 2.90 -16.46 -16.74
C ALA A 113 3.15 -16.34 -15.23
N THR A 114 2.22 -16.85 -14.43
CA THR A 114 2.24 -16.67 -12.99
C THR A 114 1.90 -17.95 -12.23
N LEU A 115 2.30 -18.00 -10.96
CA LEU A 115 1.96 -19.04 -10.01
C LEU A 115 1.16 -18.45 -8.85
N PRO A 116 0.27 -19.22 -8.20
CA PRO A 116 -0.41 -18.75 -7.01
C PRO A 116 0.58 -18.57 -5.85
N VAL A 117 0.42 -17.47 -5.11
CA VAL A 117 1.28 -17.12 -3.98
C VAL A 117 0.47 -16.68 -2.78
N ARG A 118 0.94 -17.02 -1.59
CA ARG A 118 0.42 -16.52 -0.32
C ARG A 118 1.54 -15.97 0.54
N ILE A 119 1.37 -14.74 1.01
CA ILE A 119 2.31 -14.03 1.87
C ILE A 119 1.64 -13.70 3.20
N GLU A 120 2.28 -14.03 4.31
CA GLU A 120 1.82 -13.64 5.64
C GLU A 120 2.69 -12.54 6.21
N LEU A 121 2.07 -11.46 6.65
CA LEU A 121 2.76 -10.29 7.19
C LEU A 121 2.89 -10.39 8.71
N VAL A 122 4.01 -9.90 9.25
CA VAL A 122 4.23 -9.86 10.69
C VAL A 122 3.22 -8.95 11.38
N LYS A 123 3.07 -9.09 12.70
CA LYS A 123 2.06 -8.36 13.48
C LYS A 123 2.47 -6.92 13.83
N SER A 124 3.69 -6.51 13.52
CA SER A 124 4.20 -5.19 13.89
C SER A 124 5.20 -4.68 12.84
N ALA A 125 4.97 -3.48 12.34
CA ALA A 125 5.96 -2.74 11.55
C ALA A 125 7.10 -2.23 12.44
N VAL A 126 8.31 -2.14 11.88
CA VAL A 126 9.52 -1.61 12.53
C VAL A 126 10.20 -0.67 11.55
N ARG A 127 10.50 0.56 12.00
CA ARG A 127 11.19 1.60 11.19
C ARG A 127 10.58 1.83 9.79
N GLY A 128 9.26 1.86 9.67
CA GLY A 128 8.58 2.12 8.38
C GLY A 128 8.44 0.89 7.48
N GLU A 129 8.85 -0.29 7.96
CA GLU A 129 8.78 -1.53 7.19
C GLU A 129 7.89 -2.57 7.88
N LEU A 130 7.09 -3.28 7.09
CA LEU A 130 6.36 -4.47 7.53
C LEU A 130 6.86 -5.69 6.76
N THR A 131 7.52 -6.60 7.47
CA THR A 131 8.06 -7.82 6.85
C THR A 131 6.98 -8.87 6.61
N GLY A 132 7.20 -9.73 5.62
CA GLY A 132 6.30 -10.79 5.23
C GLY A 132 7.05 -12.07 4.86
N GLN A 133 6.32 -13.18 4.88
CA GLN A 133 6.82 -14.51 4.53
C GLN A 133 5.93 -15.14 3.46
N ILE A 134 6.51 -15.55 2.34
CA ILE A 134 5.89 -16.40 1.33
C ILE A 134 5.71 -17.79 1.94
N THR A 135 4.47 -18.10 2.29
CA THR A 135 4.13 -19.29 3.06
C THR A 135 4.14 -20.57 2.22
N ASN A 136 3.83 -20.46 0.92
CA ASN A 136 3.91 -21.56 -0.03
C ASN A 136 5.26 -21.64 -0.77
N ALA A 137 6.32 -21.09 -0.19
CA ALA A 137 7.65 -21.13 -0.80
C ALA A 137 8.16 -22.57 -0.97
N THR A 138 8.06 -23.38 0.10
CA THR A 138 8.64 -24.74 0.16
C THR A 138 7.63 -25.84 0.47
N ARG A 139 6.37 -25.46 0.74
CA ARG A 139 5.29 -26.39 1.11
C ARG A 139 3.97 -25.97 0.49
N ALA A 140 3.04 -26.91 0.38
CA ALA A 140 1.70 -26.61 -0.06
C ALA A 140 0.94 -25.91 1.06
N VAL A 141 0.15 -24.89 0.69
CA VAL A 141 -0.62 -24.09 1.65
C VAL A 141 -2.03 -23.89 1.13
N ARG A 142 -3.00 -23.98 2.04
CA ARG A 142 -4.40 -23.71 1.76
C ARG A 142 -4.62 -22.21 1.64
N SER A 143 -5.20 -21.77 0.53
CA SER A 143 -5.61 -20.39 0.32
C SER A 143 -6.85 -20.04 1.16
N ALA A 144 -7.20 -18.75 1.21
CA ALA A 144 -8.37 -18.26 1.92
C ALA A 144 -9.69 -18.79 1.34
N ASN A 145 -9.74 -19.14 0.05
CA ASN A 145 -10.89 -19.77 -0.58
C ASN A 145 -10.86 -21.31 -0.55
N GLY A 146 -9.89 -21.92 0.14
CA GLY A 146 -9.82 -23.36 0.37
C GLY A 146 -9.02 -24.17 -0.66
N SER A 147 -8.63 -23.58 -1.79
CA SER A 147 -7.74 -24.19 -2.79
C SER A 147 -6.34 -24.45 -2.22
N CYS A 148 -5.62 -25.40 -2.80
CA CYS A 148 -4.24 -25.68 -2.40
C CYS A 148 -3.25 -25.01 -3.34
N PHE A 149 -2.43 -24.11 -2.80
CA PHE A 149 -1.30 -23.53 -3.51
C PHE A 149 -0.12 -24.48 -3.38
N ALA A 150 0.45 -24.88 -4.52
CA ALA A 150 1.62 -25.76 -4.55
C ALA A 150 2.88 -25.05 -4.00
N PRO A 151 3.88 -25.82 -3.53
CA PRO A 151 5.21 -25.29 -3.23
C PRO A 151 5.82 -24.64 -4.48
N LEU A 152 6.28 -23.39 -4.36
CA LEU A 152 6.89 -22.65 -5.47
C LEU A 152 8.24 -23.25 -5.90
N ASP A 153 9.05 -23.66 -4.93
CA ASP A 153 10.39 -24.23 -5.14
C ASP A 153 10.40 -25.56 -5.92
N ARG A 154 9.28 -26.29 -5.93
CA ARG A 154 9.11 -27.55 -6.67
C ARG A 154 8.56 -27.36 -8.09
N THR A 155 8.28 -26.13 -8.49
CA THR A 155 7.81 -25.84 -9.85
C THR A 155 9.00 -25.67 -10.80
N ARG A 156 8.88 -26.15 -12.04
CA ARG A 156 9.93 -25.93 -13.06
C ARG A 156 10.17 -24.44 -13.37
N ALA A 157 9.16 -23.61 -13.10
CA ALA A 157 9.19 -22.17 -13.32
C ALA A 157 9.37 -21.39 -11.99
N ASN A 158 10.14 -21.97 -11.06
CA ASN A 158 10.35 -21.47 -9.71
C ASN A 158 10.73 -19.97 -9.70
N PRO A 159 9.91 -19.10 -9.09
CA PRO A 159 10.18 -17.67 -9.01
C PRO A 159 11.16 -17.30 -7.88
N LEU A 160 11.49 -18.25 -6.99
CA LEU A 160 12.34 -18.05 -5.81
C LEU A 160 13.77 -18.54 -6.11
N VAL A 161 14.61 -17.69 -6.69
CA VAL A 161 16.02 -18.01 -6.93
C VAL A 161 16.95 -16.87 -6.51
N GLY A 162 18.15 -17.19 -6.00
CA GLY A 162 19.15 -16.21 -5.53
C GLY A 162 18.99 -15.84 -4.05
N GLY A 163 19.48 -14.66 -3.63
CA GLY A 163 19.29 -14.13 -2.26
C GLY A 163 17.85 -13.75 -1.91
N PHE A 164 16.93 -13.99 -2.83
CA PHE A 164 15.48 -13.88 -2.69
C PHE A 164 14.98 -15.02 -1.82
N THR A 165 15.10 -14.83 -0.51
CA THR A 165 14.44 -15.75 0.41
C THR A 165 12.94 -15.49 0.38
N ALA A 166 12.15 -16.43 0.89
CA ALA A 166 10.72 -16.28 1.07
C ALA A 166 10.31 -15.08 1.96
N LYS A 167 11.22 -14.18 2.33
CA LYS A 167 10.96 -12.96 3.07
C LYS A 167 10.80 -11.78 2.12
N ILE A 168 9.78 -10.98 2.35
CA ILE A 168 9.60 -9.69 1.71
C ILE A 168 9.52 -8.60 2.78
N ALA A 169 9.66 -7.34 2.39
CA ALA A 169 9.23 -6.21 3.21
C ALA A 169 8.36 -5.27 2.39
N VAL A 170 7.47 -4.59 3.08
CA VAL A 170 6.56 -3.60 2.53
C VAL A 170 6.84 -2.26 3.21
N GLU A 171 7.12 -1.23 2.44
CA GLU A 171 7.42 0.12 2.94
C GLU A 171 6.74 1.21 2.12
N ARG A 172 6.74 2.42 2.65
CA ARG A 172 6.27 3.63 1.97
C ARG A 172 7.37 4.20 1.09
N ALA A 173 7.02 4.68 -0.10
CA ALA A 173 7.82 5.65 -0.85
C ALA A 173 6.92 6.81 -1.28
N SER A 174 7.45 8.03 -1.29
CA SER A 174 6.70 9.16 -1.85
C SER A 174 6.56 8.99 -3.37
N SER A 175 5.37 9.14 -3.94
CA SER A 175 5.25 9.06 -5.41
C SER A 175 5.95 10.24 -6.06
N MET A 176 6.64 9.95 -7.17
CA MET A 176 7.22 10.96 -8.06
C MET A 176 6.31 11.29 -9.25
N HIS A 177 5.19 10.58 -9.39
CA HIS A 177 4.31 10.66 -10.56
C HIS A 177 2.98 11.31 -10.26
N VAL A 178 2.43 11.10 -9.06
CA VAL A 178 1.11 11.62 -8.69
C VAL A 178 1.15 12.29 -7.32
N PRO A 179 0.65 13.53 -7.20
CA PRO A 179 0.58 14.22 -5.92
C PRO A 179 -0.31 13.52 -4.89
N PHE A 180 0.03 13.60 -3.60
CA PHE A 180 -0.73 13.03 -2.46
C PHE A 180 -0.97 11.52 -2.52
N GLU A 181 -0.38 10.87 -3.50
CA GLU A 181 -0.30 9.44 -3.64
C GLU A 181 1.12 9.06 -3.21
N ASP A 182 1.21 8.24 -2.18
CA ASP A 182 2.46 7.55 -1.89
C ASP A 182 2.36 6.16 -2.51
N GLU A 183 3.49 5.53 -2.76
CA GLU A 183 3.60 4.21 -3.34
C GLU A 183 3.98 3.19 -2.25
N LEU A 184 3.41 2.01 -2.38
CA LEU A 184 3.80 0.86 -1.58
C LEU A 184 4.94 0.13 -2.32
N VAL A 185 6.11 0.09 -1.70
CA VAL A 185 7.29 -0.58 -2.24
C VAL A 185 7.40 -1.97 -1.63
N LEU A 186 7.60 -2.97 -2.50
CA LEU A 186 7.92 -4.33 -2.09
C LEU A 186 9.41 -4.56 -2.19
N LYS A 187 10.07 -4.85 -1.08
CA LYS A 187 11.47 -5.24 -1.04
C LYS A 187 11.60 -6.75 -1.03
N TRP A 188 12.40 -7.26 -1.95
CA TRP A 188 12.82 -8.65 -1.99
C TRP A 188 14.14 -8.88 -1.24
N SER A 189 15.03 -7.89 -1.32
CA SER A 189 16.30 -7.83 -0.58
C SER A 189 16.74 -6.37 -0.45
N SER A 190 17.88 -6.10 0.18
CA SER A 190 18.38 -4.72 0.36
C SER A 190 18.58 -3.95 -0.95
N ASN A 191 18.88 -4.67 -2.05
CA ASN A 191 19.21 -4.06 -3.34
C ASN A 191 18.20 -4.43 -4.43
N VAL A 192 17.10 -5.10 -4.06
CA VAL A 192 16.07 -5.51 -5.00
C VAL A 192 14.69 -5.19 -4.45
N SER A 193 13.98 -4.35 -5.17
CA SER A 193 12.60 -3.99 -4.90
C SER A 193 11.78 -4.01 -6.19
N ASN A 194 10.48 -4.17 -6.01
CA ASN A 194 9.47 -3.84 -7.00
C ASN A 194 8.65 -2.70 -6.45
N MET A 195 8.20 -1.84 -7.35
CA MET A 195 7.40 -0.68 -7.01
C MET A 195 5.98 -0.93 -7.49
N GLY A 196 5.04 -0.83 -6.55
CA GLY A 196 3.63 -0.88 -6.84
C GLY A 196 3.20 0.15 -7.87
N GLN A 197 2.21 -0.19 -8.71
CA GLN A 197 1.24 0.82 -9.12
C GLN A 197 0.26 1.15 -7.99
N ALA A 198 0.37 0.50 -6.82
CA ALA A 198 -0.45 0.82 -5.67
C ALA A 198 0.18 1.85 -4.74
N TYR A 199 -0.46 3.01 -4.68
CA TYR A 199 -1.10 3.56 -3.48
C TYR A 199 -0.73 2.87 -2.16
N TYR A 200 0.19 3.49 -1.44
CA TYR A 200 0.31 3.36 0.00
C TYR A 200 -1.03 3.68 0.67
N PRO A 201 -1.49 2.91 1.68
CA PRO A 201 -2.71 3.24 2.40
C PRO A 201 -2.62 4.67 2.96
N SER A 202 -3.48 5.56 2.48
CA SER A 202 -3.51 6.92 2.98
C SER A 202 -4.30 7.02 4.27
N ILE A 203 -4.21 8.15 4.96
CA ILE A 203 -5.10 8.44 6.08
C ILE A 203 -6.58 8.31 5.68
N ALA A 204 -6.95 8.64 4.44
CA ALA A 204 -8.32 8.46 3.94
C ALA A 204 -8.69 6.97 3.84
N THR A 205 -7.78 6.11 3.35
CA THR A 205 -7.96 4.64 3.36
C THR A 205 -8.21 4.11 4.77
N LEU A 206 -7.47 4.59 5.77
CA LEU A 206 -7.65 4.18 7.17
C LEU A 206 -8.97 4.63 7.79
N LEU A 207 -9.59 5.67 7.24
CA LEU A 207 -10.91 6.16 7.66
C LEU A 207 -12.07 5.45 6.93
N GLY A 208 -11.75 4.49 6.05
CA GLY A 208 -12.73 3.69 5.32
C GLY A 208 -13.16 4.30 3.98
N ALA A 209 -12.47 5.34 3.50
CA ALA A 209 -12.79 6.02 2.24
C ALA A 209 -12.33 5.26 0.99
N ASP A 210 -11.38 4.32 1.14
CA ASP A 210 -10.76 3.64 0.00
C ASP A 210 -10.97 2.11 0.05
N PRO A 211 -11.92 1.56 -0.73
CA PRO A 211 -12.13 0.12 -0.82
C PRO A 211 -11.01 -0.61 -1.60
N LEU A 212 -10.20 0.11 -2.37
CA LEU A 212 -9.10 -0.45 -3.18
C LEU A 212 -7.80 -0.63 -2.39
N GLY A 213 -7.70 -0.09 -1.18
CA GLY A 213 -6.57 -0.33 -0.26
C GLY A 213 -6.37 -1.81 0.15
N ARG A 214 -7.22 -2.72 -0.35
CA ARG A 214 -7.12 -4.17 -0.17
C ARG A 214 -6.50 -4.91 -1.36
N THR A 215 -6.26 -4.25 -2.48
CA THR A 215 -5.69 -4.84 -3.71
C THR A 215 -4.44 -4.09 -4.11
N TRP A 216 -3.37 -4.82 -4.37
CA TRP A 216 -2.07 -4.27 -4.70
C TRP A 216 -1.44 -5.02 -5.87
N GLU A 217 -1.05 -4.27 -6.89
CA GLU A 217 -0.19 -4.74 -7.97
C GLU A 217 1.21 -4.13 -7.82
N ALA A 218 2.23 -4.99 -7.78
CA ALA A 218 3.65 -4.66 -7.75
C ALA A 218 4.30 -5.07 -9.07
N PRO A 219 4.21 -4.22 -10.12
CA PRO A 219 4.95 -4.43 -11.36
C PRO A 219 6.46 -4.29 -11.14
N ILE A 220 7.22 -4.78 -12.12
CA ILE A 220 8.67 -4.59 -12.18
C ILE A 220 8.94 -3.12 -12.52
N HIS A 221 9.76 -2.44 -11.72
CA HIS A 221 10.15 -1.05 -11.96
C HIS A 221 11.66 -0.87 -11.81
N GLY A 222 12.33 -0.35 -12.85
CA GLY A 222 13.73 0.08 -12.86
C GLY A 222 14.81 -1.01 -12.77
N THR A 223 15.56 -1.22 -13.87
CA THR A 223 16.85 -1.98 -13.97
C THR A 223 16.81 -3.52 -13.77
N PRO A 224 17.78 -4.28 -14.34
CA PRO A 224 17.70 -5.75 -14.54
C PRO A 224 17.78 -6.61 -13.26
N SER A 225 17.78 -5.99 -12.08
CA SER A 225 17.84 -6.63 -10.78
C SER A 225 16.49 -6.75 -10.08
N ALA A 226 15.38 -6.41 -10.73
CA ALA A 226 14.03 -6.49 -10.14
C ALA A 226 13.60 -7.94 -9.82
N GLY A 227 12.83 -8.12 -8.75
CA GLY A 227 12.25 -9.42 -8.39
C GLY A 227 10.99 -9.75 -9.22
N PRO A 228 10.35 -10.90 -9.00
CA PRO A 228 9.15 -11.27 -9.76
C PRO A 228 8.01 -10.29 -9.52
N HIS A 229 7.28 -9.94 -10.59
CA HIS A 229 6.05 -9.14 -10.44
C HIS A 229 5.05 -9.86 -9.53
N LEU A 230 4.24 -9.09 -8.80
CA LEU A 230 3.22 -9.61 -7.90
C LEU A 230 1.88 -8.91 -8.15
N SER A 231 0.79 -9.67 -8.10
CA SER A 231 -0.57 -9.16 -7.97
C SER A 231 -1.19 -9.81 -6.75
N LEU A 232 -1.56 -9.01 -5.76
CA LEU A 232 -1.92 -9.45 -4.42
C LEU A 232 -3.20 -8.77 -3.95
N ARG A 233 -3.95 -9.48 -3.11
CA ARG A 233 -5.07 -8.93 -2.36
C ARG A 233 -4.99 -9.35 -0.90
N LEU A 234 -5.40 -8.46 0.01
CA LEU A 234 -5.61 -8.79 1.40
C LEU A 234 -6.71 -9.84 1.54
N VAL A 235 -6.43 -10.90 2.29
CA VAL A 235 -7.37 -11.98 2.57
C VAL A 235 -7.47 -12.28 4.07
N SER A 236 -8.56 -12.96 4.44
CA SER A 236 -8.79 -13.48 5.78
C SER A 236 -8.91 -15.01 5.76
N GLY A 237 -8.23 -15.71 6.67
CA GLY A 237 -8.22 -17.18 6.72
C GLY A 237 -7.14 -17.82 5.85
N GLY A 238 -7.19 -19.14 5.69
CA GLY A 238 -6.17 -19.94 4.97
C GLY A 238 -4.89 -20.14 5.79
N GLY A 239 -3.78 -20.43 5.11
CA GLY A 239 -2.44 -20.55 5.71
C GLY A 239 -2.11 -21.93 6.29
N GLY A 240 -3.11 -22.78 6.49
CA GLY A 240 -2.94 -24.17 6.93
C GLY A 240 -2.32 -25.06 5.86
N THR A 241 -1.79 -26.20 6.27
CA THR A 241 -1.21 -27.19 5.36
C THR A 241 -2.27 -27.77 4.43
N CYS A 242 -1.86 -27.98 3.18
CA CYS A 242 -2.43 -28.99 2.30
C CYS A 242 -1.51 -30.22 2.38
#